data_AF-A0ABC8XDZ2-F1
#
_entry.id   AF-A0ABC8XDZ2-F1
#
_cell.length_a   1.000
_cell.length_b   1.000
_cell.length_c   1.000
_cell.angle_alpha   90.00
_cell.angle_beta   90.00
_cell.angle_gamma   90.00
#
_symmetry.space_group_name_H-M   'P 1'
#
loop_
_entity.id
_entity.type
_entity.pdbx_description
1 polymer ?
#
loop_
_entity_poly.entity_id
_entity_poly.type
_entity_poly.pdbx_seq_one_letter_code
_entity_poly.pdbx_strand_id
1 'polypeptide(L)'
;MERLLWASAPSSLVCGGKRGKGGGDDAVVDPMGAVGQLGEWLCRAALAPPPPPRVCGTPGGPPVTARRVRLSDGRHLAYEESGVPRETARYRIVFSHGFTGSRLDSLRASQELAEELGVYMVGFDRAGYGESDPNPARSVRSAALDMEELADALGLGDKFYAVGFSLGCHAVWGALKHIPHRLAGAAMLAPVVNYWWPGFPADLAAAAYGRQARGDQWALRVSHHAPGVLHWWMEQRWLPLPTSTVVDNTTHLPNKRDAEVRRTLTADGTLARKREMATQQGIHESYYRDMAVMFGKWEFDPMADLPEPPCPVHLWQGDEDGLVPVELQRHVAGRLGWVNYHELPGTGHFLSAVPGLGDTVLRTLFG
;
A
#
# COMPACT_ATOMS: atom_id res chain seq x y z
N MET A 1 -1.59 56.64 -28.78
CA MET A 1 -2.08 57.50 -29.87
C MET A 1 -2.31 56.58 -31.05
N GLU A 2 -3.43 56.43 -31.74
CA GLU A 2 -4.78 57.00 -31.83
C GLU A 2 -5.57 55.90 -32.59
N ARG A 3 -6.80 55.54 -32.19
CA ARG A 3 -8.09 55.97 -32.81
C ARG A 3 -8.09 56.00 -34.35
N LEU A 4 -9.12 55.66 -35.12
CA LEU A 4 -10.45 55.02 -35.05
C LEU A 4 -11.02 55.19 -36.51
N LEU A 5 -12.17 54.57 -36.84
CA LEU A 5 -13.11 54.87 -37.98
C LEU A 5 -12.85 54.10 -39.30
N TRP A 6 -13.84 53.57 -40.05
CA TRP A 6 -15.31 53.65 -40.03
C TRP A 6 -15.95 52.51 -40.85
N ALA A 7 -17.09 52.05 -40.31
CA ALA A 7 -18.31 51.40 -40.82
C ALA A 7 -18.47 50.79 -42.23
N SER A 8 -19.27 49.72 -42.29
CA SER A 8 -20.65 49.78 -42.83
C SER A 8 -21.43 48.49 -42.52
N ALA A 9 -22.66 48.67 -42.03
CA ALA A 9 -23.71 47.65 -41.95
C ALA A 9 -24.78 47.96 -43.02
N PRO A 10 -25.69 47.02 -43.30
CA PRO A 10 -27.09 47.41 -43.38
C PRO A 10 -28.07 46.49 -42.63
N SER A 11 -28.98 47.17 -41.94
CA SER A 11 -30.44 46.97 -41.96
C SER A 11 -31.08 45.78 -41.25
N SER A 12 -31.40 46.02 -39.98
CA SER A 12 -32.75 45.99 -39.38
C SER A 12 -33.86 45.13 -40.02
N LEU A 13 -34.36 44.17 -39.23
CA LEU A 13 -35.76 43.75 -39.25
C LEU A 13 -36.35 43.91 -37.84
N VAL A 14 -37.48 44.62 -37.82
CA VAL A 14 -38.20 45.17 -36.66
C VAL A 14 -38.92 44.05 -35.91
N CYS A 15 -38.63 43.87 -34.62
CA CYS A 15 -39.49 43.13 -33.70
C CYS A 15 -40.40 44.11 -32.96
N GLY A 16 -41.70 44.08 -33.31
CA GLY A 16 -42.75 44.81 -32.62
C GLY A 16 -42.97 44.26 -31.21
N GLY A 17 -42.99 45.14 -30.23
CA GLY A 17 -43.25 44.79 -28.84
C GLY A 17 -44.72 44.51 -28.54
N LYS A 18 -44.95 43.65 -27.54
CA LYS A 18 -46.07 43.79 -26.61
C LYS A 18 -45.57 43.52 -25.19
N ARG A 19 -45.67 44.54 -24.34
CA ARG A 19 -45.54 44.43 -22.89
C ARG A 19 -46.73 43.64 -22.35
N GLY A 20 -46.47 42.54 -21.67
CA GLY A 20 -47.38 41.90 -20.72
C GLY A 20 -46.68 41.80 -19.38
N LYS A 21 -47.18 42.50 -18.37
CA LYS A 21 -46.80 42.32 -16.96
C LYS A 21 -47.52 41.08 -16.44
N GLY A 22 -46.82 40.21 -15.71
CA GLY A 22 -47.46 39.25 -14.80
C GLY A 22 -46.65 37.99 -14.52
N GLY A 23 -46.01 37.94 -13.35
CA GLY A 23 -45.91 36.78 -12.46
C GLY A 23 -45.24 35.50 -12.94
N GLY A 24 -44.14 35.14 -12.26
CA GLY A 24 -43.59 33.78 -12.21
C GLY A 24 -42.20 33.67 -12.83
N ASP A 25 -41.17 33.88 -12.02
CA ASP A 25 -39.82 33.38 -12.32
C ASP A 25 -39.84 31.84 -12.20
N ASP A 26 -40.40 31.16 -13.19
CA ASP A 26 -40.08 29.76 -13.41
C ASP A 26 -38.75 29.74 -14.17
N ALA A 27 -37.66 29.65 -13.41
CA ALA A 27 -36.35 29.36 -13.96
C ALA A 27 -36.46 28.03 -14.73
N VAL A 28 -36.53 28.12 -16.06
CA VAL A 28 -36.43 26.96 -16.95
C VAL A 28 -35.00 26.45 -16.80
N VAL A 29 -34.80 25.53 -15.87
CA VAL A 29 -33.55 24.79 -15.73
C VAL A 29 -33.45 23.93 -16.97
N ASP A 30 -32.55 24.28 -17.89
CA ASP A 30 -32.20 23.43 -19.02
C ASP A 30 -31.67 22.09 -18.45
N PRO A 31 -32.43 20.99 -18.56
CA PRO A 31 -32.05 19.73 -17.94
C PRO A 31 -30.76 19.18 -18.55
N MET A 32 -30.47 19.48 -19.83
CA MET A 32 -29.24 19.05 -20.49
C MET A 32 -28.06 19.91 -20.05
N GLY A 33 -28.26 21.23 -19.91
CA GLY A 33 -27.27 22.14 -19.33
C GLY A 33 -26.94 21.82 -17.86
N ALA A 34 -27.93 21.43 -17.06
CA ALA A 34 -27.74 21.03 -15.67
C ALA A 34 -27.03 19.67 -15.53
N VAL A 35 -27.34 18.70 -16.40
CA VAL A 35 -26.62 17.41 -16.47
C VAL A 35 -25.17 17.62 -16.92
N GLY A 36 -24.92 18.53 -17.88
CA GLY A 36 -23.58 18.91 -18.32
C GLY A 36 -22.75 19.53 -17.18
N GLN A 37 -23.32 20.49 -16.45
CA GLN A 37 -22.65 21.14 -15.31
C GLN A 37 -22.38 20.17 -14.16
N LEU A 38 -23.31 19.25 -13.86
CA LEU A 38 -23.11 18.21 -12.85
C LEU A 38 -21.99 17.25 -13.27
N GLY A 39 -21.94 16.86 -14.55
CA GLY A 39 -20.88 16.02 -15.10
C GLY A 39 -19.50 16.69 -15.00
N GLU A 40 -19.39 17.96 -15.40
CA GLU A 40 -18.15 18.73 -15.28
C GLU A 40 -17.70 18.89 -13.82
N TRP A 41 -18.63 19.16 -12.91
CA TRP A 41 -18.34 19.26 -11.48
C TRP A 41 -17.84 17.93 -10.93
N LEU A 42 -18.50 16.81 -11.24
CA LEU A 42 -18.07 15.48 -10.83
C LEU A 42 -16.68 15.13 -11.37
N CYS A 43 -16.39 15.42 -12.65
CA CYS A 43 -15.07 15.21 -13.23
C CYS A 43 -14.00 16.04 -12.52
N ARG A 44 -14.28 17.32 -12.23
CA ARG A 44 -13.34 18.19 -11.52
C ARG A 44 -13.09 17.72 -10.09
N ALA A 45 -14.14 17.29 -9.39
CA ALA A 45 -14.03 16.76 -8.04
C ALA A 45 -13.25 15.45 -8.01
N ALA A 46 -13.49 14.54 -8.96
CA ALA A 46 -12.81 13.25 -9.03
C ALA A 46 -11.32 13.35 -9.37
N LEU A 47 -10.94 14.37 -10.15
CA LEU A 47 -9.54 14.61 -10.56
C LEU A 47 -8.82 15.63 -9.67
N ALA A 48 -9.48 16.15 -8.64
CA ALA A 48 -8.83 17.03 -7.68
C ALA A 48 -7.69 16.27 -6.97
N PRO A 49 -6.48 16.83 -6.88
CA PRO A 49 -5.40 16.19 -6.15
C PRO A 49 -5.78 16.05 -4.67
N PRO A 50 -5.29 15.00 -3.98
CA PRO A 50 -5.46 14.92 -2.54
C PRO A 50 -4.81 16.14 -1.85
N PRO A 51 -5.22 16.43 -0.60
CA PRO A 51 -4.51 17.38 0.23
C PRO A 51 -3.01 17.06 0.27
N PRO A 52 -2.12 18.05 0.38
CA PRO A 52 -0.70 17.77 0.54
C PRO A 52 -0.46 16.97 1.83
N PRO A 53 0.49 16.03 1.83
CA PRO A 53 0.79 15.24 3.00
C PRO A 53 1.33 16.12 4.13
N ARG A 54 0.97 15.79 5.37
CA ARG A 54 1.45 16.46 6.57
C ARG A 54 2.83 15.91 6.95
N VAL A 55 3.84 16.24 6.16
CA VAL A 55 5.21 15.70 6.31
C VAL A 55 5.77 15.98 7.70
N CYS A 56 6.26 14.94 8.37
CA CYS A 56 6.79 15.04 9.72
C CYS A 56 8.01 15.98 9.80
N GLY A 57 7.99 16.92 10.74
CA GLY A 57 9.06 17.91 10.94
C GLY A 57 8.93 19.17 10.09
N THR A 58 7.90 19.29 9.25
CA THR A 58 7.59 20.51 8.50
C THR A 58 6.58 21.40 9.25
N PRO A 59 6.46 22.71 8.95
CA PRO A 59 5.43 23.56 9.54
C PRO A 59 4.01 22.99 9.35
N GLY A 60 3.31 22.69 10.45
CA GLY A 60 1.96 22.08 10.44
C GLY A 60 1.93 20.55 10.35
N GLY A 61 3.08 19.91 10.14
CA GLY A 61 3.27 18.47 10.22
C GLY A 61 3.42 17.96 11.66
N PRO A 62 3.26 16.63 11.90
CA PRO A 62 3.61 16.02 13.18
C PRO A 62 5.11 16.19 13.50
N PRO A 63 5.52 16.10 14.77
CA PRO A 63 6.94 16.13 15.12
C PRO A 63 7.65 14.88 14.62
N VAL A 64 8.98 14.99 14.48
CA VAL A 64 9.87 13.84 14.28
C VAL A 64 10.36 13.38 15.64
N THR A 65 10.14 12.11 15.95
CA THR A 65 10.54 11.45 17.19
C THR A 65 11.36 10.18 16.95
N ALA A 66 11.30 9.61 15.74
CA ALA A 66 12.03 8.43 15.33
C ALA A 66 13.49 8.74 14.95
N ARG A 67 14.34 7.70 15.04
CA ARG A 67 15.60 7.69 14.30
C ARG A 67 15.29 7.70 12.80
N ARG A 68 16.07 8.47 12.03
CA ARG A 68 15.93 8.54 10.58
C ARG A 68 17.28 8.53 9.88
N VAL A 69 17.34 7.89 8.72
CA VAL A 69 18.45 8.03 7.77
C VAL A 69 18.01 8.92 6.62
N ARG A 70 18.95 9.65 6.01
CA ARG A 70 18.70 10.43 4.79
C ARG A 70 19.14 9.63 3.58
N LEU A 71 18.25 9.48 2.61
CA LEU A 71 18.50 8.83 1.32
C LEU A 71 19.21 9.77 0.35
N SER A 72 19.73 9.21 -0.73
CA SER A 72 20.43 9.94 -1.81
C SER A 72 19.54 10.98 -2.50
N ASP A 73 18.23 10.73 -2.59
CA ASP A 73 17.24 11.66 -3.15
C ASP A 73 16.80 12.77 -2.17
N GLY A 74 17.33 12.75 -0.94
CA GLY A 74 17.07 13.73 0.09
C GLY A 74 15.91 13.41 1.03
N ARG A 75 15.10 12.39 0.74
CA ARG A 75 14.07 11.88 1.66
C ARG A 75 14.69 11.28 2.91
N HIS A 76 13.93 11.24 3.99
CA HIS A 76 14.27 10.51 5.22
C HIS A 76 13.43 9.25 5.36
N LEU A 77 14.06 8.15 5.79
CA LEU A 77 13.36 6.96 6.26
C LEU A 77 13.49 6.86 7.77
N ALA A 78 12.35 6.76 8.45
CA ALA A 78 12.27 6.46 9.87
C ALA A 78 12.36 4.95 10.11
N TYR A 79 13.12 4.56 11.13
CA TYR A 79 13.42 3.16 11.39
C TYR A 79 13.53 2.84 12.88
N GLU A 80 13.39 1.54 13.19
CA GLU A 80 13.55 0.98 14.53
C GLU A 80 14.44 -0.26 14.46
N GLU A 81 15.39 -0.36 15.39
CA GLU A 81 16.38 -1.44 15.45
C GLU A 81 15.99 -2.42 16.57
N SER A 82 16.16 -3.71 16.33
CA SER A 82 15.86 -4.78 17.29
C SER A 82 16.81 -5.99 17.10
N GLY A 83 16.83 -6.89 18.07
CA GLY A 83 17.78 -8.02 18.09
C GLY A 83 19.13 -7.64 18.71
N VAL A 84 20.20 -8.31 18.30
CA VAL A 84 21.55 -8.06 18.82
C VAL A 84 22.15 -6.76 18.23
N PRO A 85 23.15 -6.15 18.89
CA PRO A 85 23.87 -5.00 18.32
C PRO A 85 24.41 -5.28 16.91
N ARG A 86 24.26 -4.30 16.00
CA ARG A 86 24.65 -4.44 14.59
C ARG A 86 26.12 -4.83 14.43
N GLU A 87 26.99 -4.37 15.33
CA GLU A 87 28.43 -4.59 15.30
C GLU A 87 28.81 -6.05 15.59
N THR A 88 27.99 -6.77 16.34
CA THR A 88 28.19 -8.20 16.67
C THR A 88 27.28 -9.14 15.88
N ALA A 89 26.36 -8.59 15.09
CA ALA A 89 25.40 -9.35 14.32
C ALA A 89 26.05 -10.21 13.23
N ARG A 90 25.64 -11.47 13.16
CA ARG A 90 25.96 -12.41 12.09
C ARG A 90 25.02 -12.22 10.90
N TYR A 91 23.72 -12.06 11.17
CA TYR A 91 22.69 -11.88 10.16
C TYR A 91 21.97 -10.55 10.35
N ARG A 92 21.65 -9.88 9.24
CA ARG A 92 21.03 -8.56 9.22
C ARG A 92 19.76 -8.61 8.38
N ILE A 93 18.63 -8.27 8.98
CA ILE A 93 17.32 -8.28 8.36
C ILE A 93 16.83 -6.84 8.15
N VAL A 94 16.34 -6.54 6.96
CA VAL A 94 15.50 -5.36 6.69
C VAL A 94 14.05 -5.82 6.59
N PHE A 95 13.20 -5.32 7.48
CA PHE A 95 11.79 -5.72 7.61
C PHE A 95 10.84 -4.65 7.05
N SER A 96 9.99 -5.04 6.11
CA SER A 96 9.00 -4.21 5.44
C SER A 96 7.59 -4.54 5.95
N HIS A 97 6.98 -3.61 6.69
CA HIS A 97 5.71 -3.82 7.38
C HIS A 97 4.49 -3.86 6.44
N GLY A 98 3.40 -4.44 6.94
CA GLY A 98 2.13 -4.54 6.22
C GLY A 98 1.35 -3.23 6.08
N PHE A 99 0.11 -3.32 5.58
CA PHE A 99 -0.71 -2.17 5.19
C PHE A 99 -1.03 -1.19 6.32
N THR A 100 -1.26 -1.68 7.54
CA THR A 100 -1.56 -0.86 8.74
C THR A 100 -0.40 -0.83 9.73
N GLY A 101 0.80 -1.18 9.26
CA GLY A 101 2.00 -1.33 10.08
C GLY A 101 2.85 -0.06 10.16
N SER A 102 4.01 -0.21 10.79
CA SER A 102 5.06 0.81 10.87
C SER A 102 6.42 0.16 11.10
N ARG A 103 7.47 0.98 11.25
CA ARG A 103 8.82 0.59 11.70
C ARG A 103 8.84 -0.26 12.97
N LEU A 104 7.80 -0.19 13.80
CA LEU A 104 7.72 -0.93 15.07
C LEU A 104 7.27 -2.38 14.90
N ASP A 105 6.85 -2.78 13.70
CA ASP A 105 6.52 -4.17 13.41
C ASP A 105 7.80 -5.00 13.20
N SER A 106 7.75 -6.27 13.62
CA SER A 106 8.86 -7.21 13.50
C SER A 106 8.34 -8.64 13.34
N LEU A 107 9.24 -9.60 13.09
CA LEU A 107 8.91 -11.03 13.07
C LEU A 107 8.43 -11.58 14.41
N ARG A 108 8.62 -10.84 15.51
CA ARG A 108 8.31 -11.27 16.89
C ARG A 108 8.95 -12.62 17.25
N ALA A 109 10.19 -12.82 16.83
CA ALA A 109 11.02 -13.92 17.32
C ALA A 109 11.41 -13.69 18.79
N SER A 110 11.71 -14.77 19.50
CA SER A 110 12.23 -14.75 20.86
C SER A 110 13.59 -14.05 20.91
N GLN A 111 13.83 -13.32 22.00
CA GLN A 111 15.10 -12.62 22.19
C GLN A 111 16.25 -13.63 22.31
N GLU A 112 16.01 -14.73 23.02
CA GLU A 112 16.96 -15.82 23.22
C GLU A 112 17.45 -16.39 21.89
N LEU A 113 16.54 -16.61 20.93
CA LEU A 113 16.92 -17.09 19.61
C LEU A 113 17.63 -16.04 18.76
N ALA A 114 17.16 -14.79 18.81
CA ALA A 114 17.84 -13.70 18.11
C ALA A 114 19.28 -13.55 18.61
N GLU A 115 19.53 -13.74 19.91
CA GLU A 115 20.86 -13.78 20.51
C GLU A 115 21.66 -15.03 20.10
N GLU A 116 21.06 -16.22 20.15
CA GLU A 116 21.67 -17.50 19.73
C GLU A 116 22.20 -17.42 18.29
N LEU A 117 21.38 -16.89 17.37
CA LEU A 117 21.71 -16.80 15.95
C LEU A 117 22.52 -15.55 15.59
N GLY A 118 22.59 -14.56 16.49
CA GLY A 118 23.24 -13.26 16.25
C GLY A 118 22.50 -12.42 15.21
N VAL A 119 21.18 -12.27 15.36
CA VAL A 119 20.30 -11.59 14.40
C VAL A 119 20.07 -10.15 14.79
N TYR A 120 20.42 -9.25 13.87
CA TYR A 120 20.02 -7.85 13.89
C TYR A 120 18.84 -7.66 12.93
N MET A 121 17.86 -6.87 13.33
CA MET A 121 16.71 -6.53 12.50
C MET A 121 16.42 -5.05 12.55
N VAL A 122 16.19 -4.45 11.39
CA VAL A 122 15.68 -3.09 11.26
C VAL A 122 14.34 -3.08 10.55
N GLY A 123 13.31 -2.58 11.22
CA GLY A 123 12.03 -2.22 10.61
C GLY A 123 12.05 -0.75 10.22
N PHE A 124 11.40 -0.39 9.11
CA PHE A 124 11.32 1.01 8.67
C PHE A 124 9.90 1.40 8.28
N ASP A 125 9.55 2.65 8.49
CA ASP A 125 8.31 3.21 7.97
C ASP A 125 8.48 3.31 6.45
N ARG A 126 7.61 2.66 5.67
CA ARG A 126 7.65 2.77 4.20
C ARG A 126 7.39 4.21 3.77
N ALA A 127 7.76 4.59 2.54
CA ALA A 127 7.57 5.96 2.06
C ALA A 127 6.13 6.46 2.34
N GLY A 128 6.00 7.64 2.95
CA GLY A 128 4.71 8.25 3.33
C GLY A 128 3.96 7.60 4.51
N TYR A 129 4.50 6.54 5.10
CA TYR A 129 4.03 5.98 6.38
C TYR A 129 4.80 6.61 7.54
N GLY A 130 4.16 6.66 8.70
CA GLY A 130 4.83 7.02 9.96
C GLY A 130 5.62 8.32 9.80
N GLU A 131 6.91 8.28 10.08
CA GLU A 131 7.81 9.44 10.03
C GLU A 131 8.76 9.46 8.82
N SER A 132 8.55 8.57 7.85
CA SER A 132 9.30 8.54 6.59
C SER A 132 8.72 9.51 5.57
N ASP A 133 9.58 10.25 4.90
CA ASP A 133 9.15 11.24 3.91
C ASP A 133 8.35 10.56 2.76
N PRO A 134 7.30 11.21 2.24
CA PRO A 134 6.60 10.77 1.04
C PRO A 134 7.52 10.62 -0.17
N ASN A 135 7.20 9.67 -1.05
CA ASN A 135 7.83 9.56 -2.36
C ASN A 135 6.81 9.87 -3.46
N PRO A 136 6.89 11.04 -4.13
CA PRO A 136 6.01 11.38 -5.24
C PRO A 136 6.07 10.40 -6.41
N ALA A 137 7.21 9.72 -6.60
CA ALA A 137 7.42 8.69 -7.62
C ALA A 137 7.35 7.25 -7.04
N ARG A 138 6.65 7.06 -5.91
CA ARG A 138 6.52 5.75 -5.24
C ARG A 138 6.16 4.65 -6.23
N SER A 139 6.95 3.59 -6.22
CA SER A 139 6.79 2.39 -7.03
C SER A 139 7.34 1.18 -6.29
N VAL A 140 7.10 -0.01 -6.82
CA VAL A 140 7.70 -1.26 -6.32
C VAL A 140 9.22 -1.19 -6.39
N ARG A 141 9.76 -0.59 -7.46
CA ARG A 141 11.20 -0.35 -7.63
C ARG A 141 11.74 0.58 -6.55
N SER A 142 11.09 1.71 -6.30
CA SER A 142 11.57 2.63 -5.27
C SER A 142 11.50 2.01 -3.87
N ALA A 143 10.50 1.17 -3.58
CA ALA A 143 10.42 0.46 -2.30
C ALA A 143 11.59 -0.51 -2.09
N ALA A 144 12.09 -1.14 -3.16
CA ALA A 144 13.30 -1.95 -3.12
C ALA A 144 14.56 -1.12 -2.87
N LEU A 145 14.70 0.00 -3.59
CA LEU A 145 15.83 0.92 -3.42
C LEU A 145 15.84 1.56 -2.03
N ASP A 146 14.68 1.87 -1.46
CA ASP A 146 14.55 2.33 -0.07
C ASP A 146 15.14 1.32 0.93
N MET A 147 14.95 0.01 0.70
CA MET A 147 15.57 -1.05 1.53
C MET A 147 17.09 -1.11 1.34
N GLU A 148 17.58 -0.97 0.10
CA GLU A 148 19.02 -0.96 -0.21
C GLU A 148 19.72 0.23 0.45
N GLU A 149 19.19 1.44 0.24
CA GLU A 149 19.78 2.67 0.78
C GLU A 149 19.69 2.73 2.31
N LEU A 150 18.63 2.19 2.91
CA LEU A 150 18.56 2.01 4.36
C LEU A 150 19.67 1.08 4.85
N ALA A 151 19.89 -0.04 4.18
CA ALA A 151 20.94 -0.99 4.52
C ALA A 151 22.34 -0.36 4.39
N ASP A 152 22.58 0.44 3.34
CA ASP A 152 23.83 1.16 3.14
C ASP A 152 24.06 2.24 4.21
N ALA A 153 23.05 3.06 4.48
CA ALA A 153 23.13 4.13 5.47
C ALA A 153 23.38 3.59 6.90
N LEU A 154 22.90 2.39 7.20
CA LEU A 154 23.13 1.71 8.47
C LEU A 154 24.38 0.83 8.48
N GLY A 155 25.10 0.69 7.36
CA GLY A 155 26.30 -0.13 7.28
C GLY A 155 26.03 -1.61 7.48
N LEU A 156 24.98 -2.15 6.86
CA LEU A 156 24.59 -3.57 7.00
C LEU A 156 25.46 -4.53 6.16
N GLY A 157 26.46 -4.02 5.44
CA GLY A 157 27.36 -4.79 4.58
C GLY A 157 26.77 -5.05 3.19
N ASP A 158 27.50 -5.83 2.38
CA ASP A 158 27.19 -6.03 0.96
C ASP A 158 25.84 -6.73 0.73
N LYS A 159 25.44 -7.59 1.67
CA LYS A 159 24.19 -8.35 1.59
C LYS A 159 23.42 -8.38 2.91
N PHE A 160 22.11 -8.37 2.81
CA PHE A 160 21.17 -8.48 3.93
C PHE A 160 20.01 -9.41 3.57
N TYR A 161 19.20 -9.78 4.57
CA TYR A 161 17.99 -10.56 4.38
C TYR A 161 16.78 -9.63 4.28
N ALA A 162 15.97 -9.80 3.24
CA ALA A 162 14.75 -9.01 3.04
C ALA A 162 13.54 -9.77 3.59
N VAL A 163 12.81 -9.17 4.51
CA VAL A 163 11.60 -9.77 5.08
C VAL A 163 10.41 -8.84 4.89
N GLY A 164 9.31 -9.36 4.38
CA GLY A 164 8.08 -8.61 4.16
C GLY A 164 6.90 -9.29 4.82
N PHE A 165 5.98 -8.49 5.35
CA PHE A 165 4.68 -8.98 5.83
C PHE A 165 3.54 -8.36 5.04
N SER A 166 2.58 -9.20 4.61
CA SER A 166 1.37 -8.76 3.92
C SER A 166 1.72 -7.89 2.71
N LEU A 167 1.17 -6.68 2.64
CA LEU A 167 1.44 -5.74 1.57
C LEU A 167 2.92 -5.32 1.49
N GLY A 168 3.66 -5.33 2.61
CA GLY A 168 5.11 -5.04 2.64
C GLY A 168 5.95 -6.01 1.79
N CYS A 169 5.39 -7.17 1.44
CA CYS A 169 6.04 -8.11 0.52
C CYS A 169 6.23 -7.53 -0.90
N HIS A 170 5.55 -6.46 -1.30
CA HIS A 170 5.85 -5.81 -2.58
C HIS A 170 7.29 -5.29 -2.63
N ALA A 171 7.82 -4.82 -1.50
CA ALA A 171 9.20 -4.35 -1.42
C ALA A 171 10.18 -5.52 -1.58
N VAL A 172 9.82 -6.71 -1.08
CA VAL A 172 10.60 -7.94 -1.24
C VAL A 172 10.57 -8.43 -2.70
N TRP A 173 9.41 -8.44 -3.35
CA TRP A 173 9.32 -8.72 -4.79
C TRP A 173 10.15 -7.74 -5.62
N GLY A 174 10.06 -6.45 -5.30
CA GLY A 174 10.90 -5.42 -5.90
C GLY A 174 12.39 -5.66 -5.64
N ALA A 175 12.76 -6.09 -4.43
CA ALA A 175 14.13 -6.37 -4.07
C ALA A 175 14.71 -7.53 -4.87
N LEU A 176 13.95 -8.62 -5.00
CA LEU A 176 14.32 -9.76 -5.86
C LEU A 176 14.51 -9.34 -7.32
N LYS A 177 13.72 -8.37 -7.82
CA LYS A 177 13.83 -7.89 -9.21
C LYS A 177 15.00 -6.94 -9.42
N HIS A 178 15.17 -5.96 -8.54
CA HIS A 178 16.00 -4.78 -8.81
C HIS A 178 17.33 -4.78 -8.07
N ILE A 179 17.40 -5.43 -6.91
CA ILE A 179 18.61 -5.51 -6.08
C ILE A 179 18.94 -6.96 -5.64
N PRO A 180 18.78 -7.99 -6.49
CA PRO A 180 19.03 -9.38 -6.08
C PRO A 180 20.46 -9.61 -5.60
N HIS A 181 21.42 -8.81 -6.09
CA HIS A 181 22.82 -8.85 -5.68
C HIS A 181 23.04 -8.44 -4.21
N ARG A 182 22.10 -7.70 -3.61
CA ARG A 182 22.11 -7.28 -2.20
C ARG A 182 21.44 -8.27 -1.26
N LEU A 183 20.82 -9.33 -1.79
CA LEU A 183 20.06 -10.27 -0.98
C LEU A 183 20.92 -11.50 -0.60
N ALA A 184 20.99 -11.78 0.69
CA ALA A 184 21.47 -13.04 1.24
C ALA A 184 20.37 -14.10 1.30
N GLY A 185 19.10 -13.68 1.38
CA GLY A 185 17.90 -14.49 1.38
C GLY A 185 16.66 -13.62 1.54
N ALA A 186 15.48 -14.18 1.29
CA ALA A 186 14.21 -13.45 1.44
C ALA A 186 13.11 -14.29 2.10
N ALA A 187 12.28 -13.63 2.92
CA ALA A 187 11.07 -14.21 3.47
C ALA A 187 9.85 -13.30 3.22
N MET A 188 8.76 -13.89 2.78
CA MET A 188 7.46 -13.23 2.63
C MET A 188 6.43 -13.93 3.49
N LEU A 189 5.74 -13.16 4.32
CA LEU A 189 4.72 -13.66 5.24
C LEU A 189 3.35 -13.13 4.81
N ALA A 190 2.46 -14.03 4.41
CA ALA A 190 1.11 -13.75 3.89
C ALA A 190 1.09 -12.69 2.76
N PRO A 191 1.91 -12.80 1.70
CA PRO A 191 2.10 -11.72 0.73
C PRO A 191 0.81 -11.32 0.02
N VAL A 192 0.54 -10.02 -0.10
CA VAL A 192 -0.58 -9.55 -0.92
C VAL A 192 -0.28 -9.80 -2.40
N VAL A 193 -1.31 -10.17 -3.16
CA VAL A 193 -1.26 -10.41 -4.60
C VAL A 193 -1.94 -9.29 -5.37
N ASN A 194 -1.46 -9.04 -6.59
CA ASN A 194 -2.17 -8.20 -7.54
C ASN A 194 -2.98 -9.09 -8.49
N TYR A 195 -4.30 -8.96 -8.46
CA TYR A 195 -5.23 -9.77 -9.28
C TYR A 195 -5.05 -9.57 -10.79
N TRP A 196 -4.32 -8.54 -11.21
CA TRP A 196 -4.06 -8.22 -12.62
C TRP A 196 -2.67 -8.65 -13.10
N TRP A 197 -1.90 -9.38 -12.29
CA TRP A 197 -0.64 -10.00 -12.76
C TRP A 197 -0.92 -11.03 -13.87
N PRO A 198 -0.39 -10.83 -15.10
CA PRO A 198 -0.60 -11.74 -16.23
C PRO A 198 -0.22 -13.21 -15.99
N GLY A 199 0.64 -13.49 -15.02
CA GLY A 199 1.03 -14.85 -14.65
C GLY A 199 -0.07 -15.69 -13.99
N PHE A 200 -1.17 -15.05 -13.56
CA PHE A 200 -2.35 -15.75 -13.07
C PHE A 200 -3.29 -16.18 -14.22
N PRO A 201 -3.85 -17.39 -14.18
CA PRO A 201 -5.04 -17.74 -14.96
C PRO A 201 -6.17 -16.75 -14.67
N ALA A 202 -6.78 -16.22 -15.72
CA ALA A 202 -7.77 -15.16 -15.60
C ALA A 202 -9.00 -15.59 -14.79
N ASP A 203 -9.41 -16.85 -14.91
CA ASP A 203 -10.51 -17.46 -14.16
C ASP A 203 -10.19 -17.61 -12.67
N LEU A 204 -8.98 -18.06 -12.33
CA LEU A 204 -8.50 -18.16 -10.95
C LEU A 204 -8.47 -16.79 -10.28
N ALA A 205 -7.85 -15.79 -10.93
CA ALA A 205 -7.77 -14.44 -10.41
C ALA A 205 -9.16 -13.80 -10.27
N ALA A 206 -10.05 -13.97 -11.26
CA ALA A 206 -11.41 -13.44 -11.22
C ALA A 206 -12.26 -14.09 -10.12
N ALA A 207 -12.14 -15.41 -9.92
CA ALA A 207 -12.85 -16.11 -8.85
C ALA A 207 -12.38 -15.64 -7.47
N ALA A 208 -11.07 -15.52 -7.26
CA ALA A 208 -10.49 -15.03 -6.00
C ALA A 208 -10.90 -13.57 -5.73
N TYR A 209 -10.80 -12.70 -6.73
CA TYR A 209 -11.23 -11.30 -6.66
C TYR A 209 -12.74 -11.19 -6.38
N GLY A 210 -13.56 -12.01 -7.01
CA GLY A 210 -15.02 -12.01 -6.86
C GLY A 210 -15.51 -12.37 -5.46
N ARG A 211 -14.67 -13.03 -4.64
CA ARG A 211 -14.97 -13.35 -3.23
C ARG A 211 -14.74 -12.19 -2.27
N GLN A 212 -14.02 -11.15 -2.70
CA GLN A 212 -13.80 -9.95 -1.88
C GLN A 212 -15.12 -9.19 -1.65
N ALA A 213 -15.17 -8.39 -0.58
CA ALA A 213 -16.31 -7.49 -0.37
C ALA A 213 -16.45 -6.53 -1.56
N ARG A 214 -17.69 -6.18 -1.93
CA ARG A 214 -17.96 -5.30 -3.09
C ARG A 214 -17.21 -3.96 -3.01
N GLY A 215 -17.05 -3.42 -1.81
CA GLY A 215 -16.25 -2.23 -1.54
C GLY A 215 -14.80 -2.41 -1.98
N ASP A 216 -14.15 -3.45 -1.43
CA ASP A 216 -12.76 -3.76 -1.77
C ASP A 216 -12.59 -4.02 -3.27
N GLN A 217 -13.49 -4.79 -3.90
CA GLN A 217 -13.46 -4.97 -5.35
C GLN A 217 -13.36 -3.63 -6.08
N TRP A 218 -14.25 -2.68 -5.77
CA TRP A 218 -14.19 -1.37 -6.40
C TRP A 218 -12.93 -0.57 -6.04
N ALA A 219 -12.51 -0.56 -4.77
CA ALA A 219 -11.30 0.15 -4.38
C ALA A 219 -10.05 -0.40 -5.10
N LEU A 220 -9.93 -1.71 -5.24
CA LEU A 220 -8.86 -2.35 -6.00
C LEU A 220 -8.97 -2.03 -7.49
N ARG A 221 -10.19 -2.08 -8.07
CA ARG A 221 -10.42 -1.75 -9.49
C ARG A 221 -10.05 -0.29 -9.80
N VAL A 222 -10.43 0.64 -8.94
CA VAL A 222 -10.07 2.06 -9.08
C VAL A 222 -8.56 2.23 -8.92
N SER A 223 -7.94 1.56 -7.93
CA SER A 223 -6.49 1.56 -7.74
C SER A 223 -5.74 1.11 -9.01
N HIS A 224 -6.24 0.08 -9.69
CA HIS A 224 -5.61 -0.46 -10.89
C HIS A 224 -5.85 0.40 -12.15
N HIS A 225 -7.10 0.74 -12.43
CA HIS A 225 -7.48 1.36 -13.71
C HIS A 225 -7.45 2.88 -13.69
N ALA A 226 -7.65 3.50 -12.53
CA ALA A 226 -7.74 4.95 -12.40
C ALA A 226 -7.16 5.44 -11.05
N PRO A 227 -5.87 5.18 -10.74
CA PRO A 227 -5.28 5.54 -9.46
C PRO A 227 -5.36 7.04 -9.14
N GLY A 228 -5.43 7.90 -10.16
CA GLY A 228 -5.61 9.35 -9.99
C GLY A 228 -6.93 9.77 -9.35
N VAL A 229 -7.98 8.94 -9.42
CA VAL A 229 -9.29 9.20 -8.79
C VAL A 229 -9.50 8.41 -7.49
N LEU A 230 -8.50 7.62 -7.07
CA LEU A 230 -8.63 6.74 -5.91
C LEU A 230 -8.93 7.52 -4.63
N HIS A 231 -8.28 8.65 -4.44
CA HIS A 231 -8.52 9.49 -3.27
C HIS A 231 -10.00 9.91 -3.19
N TRP A 232 -10.53 10.51 -4.25
CA TRP A 232 -11.93 10.90 -4.33
C TRP A 232 -12.85 9.68 -4.11
N TRP A 233 -12.57 8.55 -4.75
CA TRP A 233 -13.36 7.32 -4.57
C TRP A 233 -13.45 6.91 -3.09
N MET A 234 -12.31 6.90 -2.40
CA MET A 234 -12.24 6.48 -1.00
C MET A 234 -12.93 7.44 -0.02
N GLU A 235 -13.14 8.70 -0.42
CA GLU A 235 -13.86 9.71 0.36
C GLU A 235 -15.39 9.62 0.26
N GLN A 236 -15.94 8.79 -0.64
CA GLN A 236 -17.39 8.68 -0.86
C GLN A 236 -18.12 7.89 0.24
N ARG A 237 -17.94 8.30 1.50
CA ARG A 237 -18.53 7.68 2.71
C ARG A 237 -20.05 7.78 2.80
N TRP A 238 -20.67 8.63 1.98
CA TRP A 238 -22.13 8.78 1.89
C TRP A 238 -22.78 7.69 1.04
N LEU A 239 -22.01 6.97 0.21
CA LEU A 239 -22.52 5.84 -0.54
C LEU A 239 -22.83 4.67 0.41
N PRO A 240 -23.91 3.91 0.20
CA PRO A 240 -24.30 2.79 1.05
C PRO A 240 -23.38 1.55 0.94
N LEU A 241 -22.22 1.70 0.30
CA LEU A 241 -21.20 0.66 0.18
C LEU A 241 -19.94 1.14 0.92
N PRO A 242 -19.40 0.37 1.89
CA PRO A 242 -18.10 0.70 2.49
C PRO A 242 -17.06 0.74 1.36
N THR A 243 -16.21 1.78 1.34
CA THR A 243 -15.24 1.94 0.24
C THR A 243 -14.15 0.87 0.30
N SER A 244 -13.73 0.42 1.48
CA SER A 244 -12.89 -0.77 1.66
C SER A 244 -12.99 -1.32 3.09
N THR A 245 -13.28 -2.60 3.24
CA THR A 245 -13.33 -3.23 4.58
C THR A 245 -11.93 -3.43 5.16
N VAL A 246 -10.89 -3.50 4.32
CA VAL A 246 -9.48 -3.53 4.78
C VAL A 246 -9.09 -2.19 5.39
N VAL A 247 -9.40 -1.08 4.72
CA VAL A 247 -9.15 0.27 5.24
C VAL A 247 -9.94 0.53 6.51
N ASP A 248 -11.19 0.08 6.59
CA ASP A 248 -12.02 0.27 7.78
C ASP A 248 -11.78 -0.80 8.87
N ASN A 249 -10.92 -1.78 8.61
CA ASN A 249 -10.61 -2.91 9.50
C ASN A 249 -11.87 -3.73 9.90
N THR A 250 -12.80 -3.88 8.95
CA THR A 250 -14.08 -4.60 9.10
C THR A 250 -14.15 -5.88 8.27
N THR A 251 -13.08 -6.25 7.54
CA THR A 251 -13.05 -7.47 6.71
C THR A 251 -13.44 -8.72 7.52
N HIS A 252 -14.25 -9.60 6.94
CA HIS A 252 -14.57 -10.86 7.60
C HIS A 252 -13.31 -11.74 7.70
N LEU A 253 -12.93 -12.12 8.92
CA LEU A 253 -11.87 -13.09 9.18
C LEU A 253 -12.52 -14.43 9.54
N PRO A 254 -12.41 -15.48 8.70
CA PRO A 254 -13.00 -16.79 8.98
C PRO A 254 -12.21 -17.53 10.06
N ASN A 255 -10.89 -17.31 10.14
CA ASN A 255 -10.04 -17.90 11.16
C ASN A 255 -10.33 -17.31 12.56
N LYS A 256 -10.53 -18.19 13.54
CA LYS A 256 -10.89 -17.81 14.92
C LYS A 256 -9.79 -17.02 15.64
N ARG A 257 -8.52 -17.39 15.43
CA ARG A 257 -7.38 -16.71 16.08
C ARG A 257 -7.26 -15.29 15.56
N ASP A 258 -7.32 -15.10 14.26
CA ASP A 258 -7.31 -13.78 13.63
C ASP A 258 -8.45 -12.88 14.13
N ALA A 259 -9.67 -13.43 14.22
CA ALA A 259 -10.82 -12.72 14.77
C ALA A 259 -10.63 -12.33 16.25
N GLU A 260 -10.03 -13.20 17.07
CA GLU A 260 -9.69 -12.92 18.46
C GLU A 260 -8.61 -11.84 18.57
N VAL A 261 -7.50 -12.00 17.85
CA VAL A 261 -6.39 -11.03 17.82
C VAL A 261 -6.91 -9.64 17.46
N ARG A 262 -7.74 -9.52 16.41
CA ARG A 262 -8.36 -8.24 16.08
C ARG A 262 -9.21 -7.71 17.23
N ARG A 263 -10.06 -8.55 17.84
CA ARG A 263 -10.92 -8.12 18.95
C ARG A 263 -10.10 -7.60 20.13
N THR A 264 -9.05 -8.31 20.53
CA THR A 264 -8.16 -7.92 21.62
C THR A 264 -7.46 -6.60 21.31
N LEU A 265 -6.87 -6.47 20.12
CA LEU A 265 -6.16 -5.25 19.70
C LEU A 265 -7.10 -4.05 19.45
N THR A 266 -8.39 -4.30 19.18
CA THR A 266 -9.42 -3.26 19.17
C THR A 266 -9.76 -2.83 20.60
N ALA A 267 -9.99 -3.79 21.49
CA ALA A 267 -10.41 -3.52 22.87
C ALA A 267 -9.34 -2.76 23.68
N ASP A 268 -8.05 -3.02 23.44
CA ASP A 268 -6.94 -2.35 24.12
C ASP A 268 -6.47 -1.04 23.42
N GLY A 269 -7.12 -0.65 22.33
CA GLY A 269 -6.79 0.55 21.54
C GLY A 269 -5.52 0.43 20.69
N THR A 270 -4.88 -0.73 20.60
CA THR A 270 -3.65 -0.92 19.82
C THR A 270 -3.88 -0.71 18.32
N LEU A 271 -4.99 -1.17 17.75
CA LEU A 271 -5.28 -0.93 16.33
C LEU A 271 -5.48 0.56 16.01
N ALA A 272 -6.10 1.31 16.92
CA ALA A 272 -6.29 2.75 16.75
C ALA A 272 -4.93 3.48 16.75
N ARG A 273 -4.05 3.16 17.71
CA ARG A 273 -2.68 3.71 17.78
C ARG A 273 -1.84 3.35 16.56
N LYS A 274 -1.92 2.10 16.09
CA LYS A 274 -1.23 1.66 14.86
C LYS A 274 -1.71 2.45 13.65
N ARG A 275 -3.03 2.61 13.49
CA ARG A 275 -3.62 3.41 12.41
C ARG A 275 -3.17 4.87 12.48
N GLU A 276 -3.21 5.48 13.66
CA GLU A 276 -2.80 6.87 13.87
C GLU A 276 -1.36 7.08 13.43
N MET A 277 -0.42 6.25 13.93
CA MET A 277 0.99 6.31 13.52
C MET A 277 1.16 6.09 12.02
N ALA A 278 0.56 5.04 11.45
CA ALA A 278 0.69 4.73 10.03
C ALA A 278 0.18 5.85 9.12
N THR A 279 -0.87 6.57 9.56
CA THR A 279 -1.59 7.57 8.77
C THR A 279 -1.35 9.01 9.22
N GLN A 280 -0.35 9.27 10.07
CA GLN A 280 -0.14 10.60 10.67
C GLN A 280 0.18 11.70 9.65
N GLN A 281 0.71 11.33 8.49
CA GLN A 281 0.95 12.23 7.36
C GLN A 281 -0.27 12.40 6.44
N GLY A 282 -1.36 11.66 6.71
CA GLY A 282 -2.57 11.59 5.91
C GLY A 282 -2.85 10.16 5.43
N ILE A 283 -4.12 9.73 5.53
CA ILE A 283 -4.55 8.42 5.04
C ILE A 283 -4.39 8.28 3.51
N HIS A 284 -4.47 9.39 2.78
CA HIS A 284 -4.30 9.40 1.33
C HIS A 284 -2.86 9.10 0.91
N GLU A 285 -1.87 9.62 1.65
CA GLU A 285 -0.45 9.40 1.36
C GLU A 285 0.06 8.06 1.87
N SER A 286 -0.51 7.55 2.96
CA SER A 286 -0.20 6.21 3.45
C SER A 286 -1.04 5.18 2.67
N TYR A 287 -2.24 4.87 3.15
CA TYR A 287 -3.06 3.75 2.69
C TYR A 287 -3.43 3.85 1.21
N TYR A 288 -3.98 4.98 0.74
CA TYR A 288 -4.50 5.03 -0.64
C TYR A 288 -3.36 5.01 -1.66
N ARG A 289 -2.27 5.75 -1.39
CA ARG A 289 -1.07 5.71 -2.23
C ARG A 289 -0.49 4.30 -2.32
N ASP A 290 -0.50 3.56 -1.22
CA ASP A 290 0.00 2.20 -1.15
C ASP A 290 -0.88 1.19 -1.91
N MET A 291 -2.20 1.36 -1.85
CA MET A 291 -3.14 0.62 -2.70
C MET A 291 -2.88 0.90 -4.18
N ALA A 292 -2.69 2.16 -4.57
CA ALA A 292 -2.39 2.53 -5.95
C ALA A 292 -1.09 1.91 -6.46
N VAL A 293 -0.07 1.77 -5.60
CA VAL A 293 1.20 1.11 -5.97
C VAL A 293 1.04 -0.41 -6.03
N MET A 294 0.47 -1.04 -5.00
CA MET A 294 0.33 -2.50 -4.91
C MET A 294 -0.55 -3.06 -6.04
N PHE A 295 -1.70 -2.43 -6.29
CA PHE A 295 -2.69 -2.89 -7.27
C PHE A 295 -2.57 -2.18 -8.63
N GLY A 296 -1.65 -1.21 -8.75
CA GLY A 296 -1.32 -0.55 -10.00
C GLY A 296 -0.60 -1.48 -10.99
N LYS A 297 -0.06 -0.88 -12.05
CA LYS A 297 0.71 -1.60 -13.07
C LYS A 297 2.18 -1.66 -12.65
N TRP A 298 2.65 -2.86 -12.38
CA TRP A 298 4.06 -3.11 -12.08
C TRP A 298 4.87 -3.14 -13.37
N GLU A 299 6.16 -2.80 -13.29
CA GLU A 299 7.10 -2.91 -14.41
C GLU A 299 7.44 -4.36 -14.76
N PHE A 300 7.04 -5.31 -13.91
CA PHE A 300 7.29 -6.73 -14.07
C PHE A 300 6.18 -7.55 -13.41
N ASP A 301 5.98 -8.77 -13.90
CA ASP A 301 5.18 -9.81 -13.28
C ASP A 301 6.09 -10.76 -12.47
N PRO A 302 5.83 -10.99 -11.16
CA PRO A 302 6.65 -11.87 -10.34
C PRO A 302 6.78 -13.32 -10.84
N MET A 303 5.77 -13.84 -11.56
CA MET A 303 5.73 -15.21 -12.07
C MET A 303 6.25 -15.36 -13.50
N ALA A 304 6.27 -14.28 -14.29
CA ALA A 304 6.70 -14.32 -15.70
C ALA A 304 8.08 -13.70 -15.93
N ASP A 305 8.43 -12.64 -15.20
CA ASP A 305 9.60 -11.79 -15.49
C ASP A 305 10.72 -11.89 -14.44
N LEU A 306 10.51 -12.67 -13.38
CA LEU A 306 11.49 -12.84 -12.31
C LEU A 306 12.27 -14.16 -12.51
N PRO A 307 13.59 -14.09 -12.79
CA PRO A 307 14.40 -15.30 -12.82
C PRO A 307 14.57 -15.86 -11.41
N GLU A 308 15.02 -17.12 -11.33
CA GLU A 308 15.43 -17.72 -10.06
C GLU A 308 16.53 -16.87 -9.40
N PRO A 309 16.30 -16.40 -8.16
CA PRO A 309 17.27 -15.57 -7.45
C PRO A 309 18.46 -16.42 -6.96
N PRO A 310 19.65 -15.83 -6.79
CA PRO A 310 20.84 -16.54 -6.31
C PRO A 310 20.81 -16.87 -4.81
N CYS A 311 19.69 -16.60 -4.14
CA CYS A 311 19.51 -16.75 -2.69
C CYS A 311 18.18 -17.46 -2.38
N PRO A 312 18.07 -18.16 -1.24
CA PRO A 312 16.84 -18.83 -0.87
C PRO A 312 15.70 -17.83 -0.66
N VAL A 313 14.51 -18.17 -1.17
CA VAL A 313 13.28 -17.41 -0.97
C VAL A 313 12.24 -18.30 -0.32
N HIS A 314 11.64 -17.81 0.75
CA HIS A 314 10.64 -18.54 1.50
C HIS A 314 9.33 -17.74 1.57
N LEU A 315 8.21 -18.42 1.41
CA LEU A 315 6.87 -17.83 1.44
C LEU A 315 6.01 -18.58 2.44
N TRP A 316 5.55 -17.90 3.49
CA TRP A 316 4.60 -18.45 4.47
C TRP A 316 3.20 -17.94 4.21
N GLN A 317 2.22 -18.83 4.26
CA GLN A 317 0.82 -18.49 4.05
C GLN A 317 -0.08 -19.32 4.96
N GLY A 318 -1.03 -18.68 5.64
CA GLY A 318 -2.10 -19.40 6.34
C GLY A 318 -3.15 -19.93 5.37
N ASP A 319 -3.62 -21.16 5.56
CA ASP A 319 -4.65 -21.78 4.71
C ASP A 319 -6.08 -21.29 4.98
N GLU A 320 -6.29 -20.61 6.12
CA GLU A 320 -7.54 -19.95 6.51
C GLU A 320 -7.43 -18.41 6.43
N ASP A 321 -6.48 -17.89 5.66
CA ASP A 321 -6.30 -16.45 5.46
C ASP A 321 -7.54 -15.82 4.79
N GLY A 322 -8.17 -14.90 5.52
CA GLY A 322 -9.38 -14.19 5.07
C GLY A 322 -9.12 -12.89 4.31
N LEU A 323 -7.87 -12.46 4.17
CA LEU A 323 -7.46 -11.23 3.50
C LEU A 323 -6.80 -11.52 2.15
N VAL A 324 -5.87 -12.48 2.14
CA VAL A 324 -5.15 -12.93 0.96
C VAL A 324 -5.58 -14.36 0.64
N PRO A 325 -6.20 -14.61 -0.53
CA PRO A 325 -6.63 -15.95 -0.88
C PRO A 325 -5.46 -16.92 -1.08
N VAL A 326 -5.41 -17.98 -0.27
CA VAL A 326 -4.32 -18.97 -0.28
C VAL A 326 -4.12 -19.64 -1.66
N GLU A 327 -5.19 -19.83 -2.45
CA GLU A 327 -5.05 -20.47 -3.76
C GLU A 327 -4.20 -19.66 -4.74
N LEU A 328 -4.15 -18.34 -4.59
CA LEU A 328 -3.27 -17.50 -5.42
C LEU A 328 -1.81 -17.71 -5.01
N GLN A 329 -1.51 -17.91 -3.74
CA GLN A 329 -0.15 -18.26 -3.29
C GLN A 329 0.27 -19.66 -3.71
N ARG A 330 -0.64 -20.63 -3.65
CA ARG A 330 -0.40 -21.98 -4.20
C ARG A 330 -0.05 -21.91 -5.68
N HIS A 331 -0.73 -21.06 -6.46
CA HIS A 331 -0.40 -20.85 -7.88
C HIS A 331 0.95 -20.16 -8.07
N VAL A 332 1.25 -19.10 -7.30
CA VAL A 332 2.57 -18.44 -7.33
C VAL A 332 3.68 -19.45 -7.05
N ALA A 333 3.58 -20.23 -5.98
CA ALA A 333 4.56 -21.25 -5.61
C ALA A 333 4.66 -22.37 -6.66
N GLY A 334 3.54 -22.77 -7.27
CA GLY A 334 3.54 -23.76 -8.36
C GLY A 334 4.21 -23.26 -9.65
N ARG A 335 4.18 -21.95 -9.91
CA ARG A 335 4.85 -21.32 -11.07
C ARG A 335 6.32 -21.03 -10.80
N LEU A 336 6.63 -20.62 -9.57
CA LEU A 336 7.97 -20.27 -9.14
C LEU A 336 8.58 -21.43 -8.35
N GLY A 337 9.10 -22.44 -9.06
CA GLY A 337 9.64 -23.66 -8.45
C GLY A 337 10.82 -23.46 -7.48
N TRP A 338 11.42 -22.26 -7.48
CA TRP A 338 12.48 -21.85 -6.56
C TRP A 338 11.96 -21.22 -5.25
N VAL A 339 10.65 -20.96 -5.14
CA VAL A 339 10.03 -20.49 -3.89
C VAL A 339 9.83 -21.68 -2.96
N ASN A 340 10.45 -21.61 -1.78
CA ASN A 340 10.17 -22.55 -0.69
C ASN A 340 8.85 -22.14 -0.02
N TYR A 341 7.75 -22.80 -0.40
CA TYR A 341 6.42 -22.49 0.10
C TYR A 341 6.10 -23.26 1.40
N HIS A 342 5.65 -22.53 2.41
CA HIS A 342 5.30 -23.01 3.75
C HIS A 342 3.84 -22.66 4.04
N GLU A 343 2.95 -23.59 3.73
CA GLU A 343 1.54 -23.45 4.10
C GLU A 343 1.33 -23.84 5.57
N LEU A 344 0.63 -23.00 6.32
CA LEU A 344 0.38 -23.16 7.75
C LEU A 344 -1.08 -23.60 7.99
N PRO A 345 -1.32 -24.86 8.39
CA PRO A 345 -2.67 -25.36 8.60
C PRO A 345 -3.42 -24.64 9.72
N GLY A 346 -4.72 -24.39 9.53
CA GLY A 346 -5.60 -23.74 10.51
C GLY A 346 -5.19 -22.32 10.88
N THR A 347 -4.43 -21.64 10.00
CA THR A 347 -3.82 -20.34 10.29
C THR A 347 -4.39 -19.26 9.37
N GLY A 348 -4.68 -18.09 9.94
CA GLY A 348 -5.16 -16.93 9.20
C GLY A 348 -4.05 -16.03 8.64
N HIS A 349 -4.38 -14.77 8.40
CA HIS A 349 -3.48 -13.74 7.88
C HIS A 349 -2.49 -13.21 8.92
N PHE A 350 -2.85 -13.17 10.21
CA PHE A 350 -2.03 -12.54 11.25
C PHE A 350 -0.89 -13.47 11.72
N LEU A 351 0.01 -13.79 10.81
CA LEU A 351 1.13 -14.69 11.03
C LEU A 351 2.04 -14.25 12.19
N SER A 352 2.23 -12.95 12.39
CA SER A 352 2.99 -12.41 13.53
C SER A 352 2.34 -12.65 14.92
N ALA A 353 1.09 -13.13 14.96
CA ALA A 353 0.42 -13.56 16.19
C ALA A 353 0.45 -15.08 16.38
N VAL A 354 1.05 -15.84 15.45
CA VAL A 354 1.22 -17.29 15.59
C VAL A 354 2.40 -17.57 16.52
N PRO A 355 2.18 -18.23 17.67
CA PRO A 355 3.25 -18.50 18.63
C PRO A 355 4.42 -19.27 17.99
N GLY A 356 5.65 -18.80 18.21
CA GLY A 356 6.87 -19.44 17.71
C GLY A 356 7.11 -19.36 16.20
N LEU A 357 6.22 -18.71 15.43
CA LEU A 357 6.44 -18.60 13.99
C LEU A 357 7.64 -17.70 13.67
N GLY A 358 7.84 -16.61 14.40
CA GLY A 358 9.03 -15.76 14.25
C GLY A 358 10.32 -16.58 14.37
N ASP A 359 10.40 -17.45 15.39
CA ASP A 359 11.53 -18.35 15.61
C ASP A 359 11.72 -19.34 14.47
N THR A 360 10.62 -19.92 14.01
CA THR A 360 10.61 -20.84 12.86
C THR A 360 11.17 -20.15 11.62
N VAL A 361 10.72 -18.93 11.32
CA VAL A 361 11.20 -18.15 10.17
C VAL A 361 12.69 -17.86 10.30
N LEU A 362 13.19 -17.45 11.47
CA LEU A 362 14.63 -17.20 11.65
C LEU A 362 15.46 -18.47 11.50
N ARG A 363 15.03 -19.60 12.08
CA ARG A 363 15.73 -20.88 11.93
C ARG A 363 15.72 -21.36 10.47
N THR A 364 14.63 -21.14 9.74
CA THR A 364 14.55 -21.50 8.31
C THR A 364 15.41 -20.60 7.43
N LEU A 365 15.54 -19.30 7.73
CA LEU A 365 16.37 -18.39 6.95
C LEU A 365 17.88 -18.62 7.14
N PHE A 366 18.30 -19.11 8.31
CA PHE A 366 19.71 -19.17 8.71
C PHE A 366 20.25 -20.58 9.02
N GLY A 367 19.40 -21.60 8.92
CA GLY A 367 19.67 -23.00 9.30
C GLY A 367 19.86 -23.93 8.13
#